data_AF-A0AAT9ILT1-F1
#
_entry.id   AF-A0AAT9ILT1-F1
#
_cell.length_a   1.000
_cell.length_b   1.000
_cell.length_c   1.000
_cell.angle_alpha   90.00
_cell.angle_beta   90.00
_cell.angle_gamma   90.00
#
_symmetry.space_group_name_H-M   'P 1'
#
loop_
_entity.id
_entity.type
_entity.pdbx_description
1 polymer ?
#
loop_
_entity_poly.entity_id
_entity_poly.type
_entity_poly.pdbx_seq_one_letter_code
_entity_poly.pdbx_strand_id
1 'polypeptide(L)' 'MPSVQRIEFPPALMTRELAAYYLSMSLREVDELRATGKLIPVGDGKRVKFAKTELDRYVGQLAERSRT' A
#
# COMPACT_ATOMS: atom_id res chain seq x y z
N MET A 1 -16.55 -17.96 29.22
CA MET A 1 -15.52 -17.18 28.51
C MET A 1 -16.17 -16.59 27.27
N PRO A 2 -16.54 -15.30 27.22
CA PRO A 2 -17.08 -14.72 26.00
C PRO A 2 -15.97 -14.66 24.94
N SER A 3 -16.21 -15.27 23.79
CA SER A 3 -15.33 -15.26 22.63
C SER A 3 -15.32 -13.86 22.02
N VAL A 4 -14.18 -13.19 22.09
CA VAL A 4 -13.97 -11.89 21.43
C VAL A 4 -13.98 -12.12 19.92
N GLN A 5 -15.08 -11.79 19.25
CA GLN A 5 -15.09 -11.69 17.79
C GLN A 5 -14.28 -10.46 17.39
N ARG A 6 -13.07 -10.68 16.87
CA ARG A 6 -12.32 -9.63 16.15
C ARG A 6 -13.09 -9.34 14.87
N ILE A 7 -13.79 -8.22 14.83
CA ILE A 7 -14.30 -7.66 13.58
C ILE A 7 -13.08 -7.15 12.82
N GLU A 8 -12.58 -7.95 11.89
CA GLU A 8 -11.55 -7.51 10.95
C GLU A 8 -12.21 -6.57 9.95
N PHE A 9 -12.09 -5.26 10.18
CA PHE A 9 -12.42 -4.29 9.14
C PHE A 9 -11.48 -4.55 7.96
N PRO A 10 -12.01 -4.68 6.73
CA PRO A 10 -11.17 -4.76 5.54
C PRO A 10 -10.16 -3.62 5.59
N PRO A 11 -8.86 -3.87 5.39
CA PRO A 11 -7.86 -2.82 5.44
C PRO A 11 -8.27 -1.70 4.48
N ALA A 12 -8.19 -0.45 4.97
CA ALA A 12 -8.53 0.72 4.18
C ALA A 12 -7.79 0.68 2.85
N LEU A 13 -8.55 0.57 1.75
CA LEU A 13 -7.99 0.53 0.41
C LEU A 13 -7.78 1.96 -0.08
N MET A 14 -6.52 2.32 -0.29
CA MET A 14 -6.12 3.62 -0.79
C MET A 14 -6.16 3.64 -2.31
N THR A 15 -6.73 4.69 -2.90
CA THR A 15 -6.62 4.93 -4.35
C THR A 15 -5.17 5.29 -4.71
N ARG A 16 -4.90 5.38 -6.01
CA ARG A 16 -3.61 5.84 -6.54
C ARG A 16 -3.21 7.21 -5.97
N GLU A 17 -4.15 8.14 -5.86
CA GLU A 17 -3.93 9.50 -5.34
C GLU A 17 -3.61 9.48 -3.84
N LEU A 18 -4.35 8.68 -3.08
CA LEU A 18 -4.10 8.52 -1.65
C LEU A 18 -2.76 7.83 -1.38
N ALA A 19 -2.38 6.84 -2.18
CA ALA A 19 -1.08 6.19 -2.08
C ALA A 19 0.08 7.16 -2.40
N ALA A 20 -0.07 7.99 -3.42
CA ALA A 20 0.92 9.02 -3.77
C ALA A 20 1.08 10.04 -2.64
N TYR A 21 -0.03 10.51 -2.08
CA TYR A 21 -0.02 11.38 -0.90
C TYR A 21 0.67 10.70 0.30
N TYR A 22 0.32 9.44 0.58
CA TYR A 22 0.88 8.69 1.70
C TYR A 22 2.40 8.48 1.60
N LEU A 23 2.88 8.13 0.40
CA LEU A 23 4.31 7.90 0.15
C LEU A 23 5.09 9.20 -0.09
N SER A 24 4.42 10.36 -0.10
CA SER A 24 5.01 11.64 -0.51
C SER A 24 5.70 11.56 -1.89
N MET A 25 5.02 10.91 -2.85
CA MET A 25 5.49 10.67 -4.21
C MET A 25 4.51 11.25 -5.24
N SER A 26 4.99 11.45 -6.47
CA SER A 26 4.13 11.74 -7.61
C SER A 26 3.30 10.53 -8.02
N LEU A 27 2.17 10.78 -8.69
CA LEU A 27 1.32 9.72 -9.25
C LEU A 27 2.07 8.84 -10.25
N ARG A 28 3.04 9.43 -10.97
CA ARG A 28 3.89 8.73 -11.93
C ARG A 28 4.80 7.73 -11.23
N GLU A 29 5.44 8.13 -10.14
CA GLU A 29 6.30 7.23 -9.36
C GLU A 29 5.50 6.05 -8.79
N VAL A 30 4.27 6.28 -8.30
CA VAL A 30 3.39 5.19 -7.86
C VAL A 30 3.06 4.23 -9.00
N ASP A 31 2.81 4.74 -10.21
CA ASP A 31 2.57 3.88 -11.38
C ASP A 31 3.80 3.08 -11.78
N GLU A 32 4.99 3.68 -11.71
CA GLU A 32 6.26 2.99 -11.98
C GLU A 32 6.54 1.90 -10.94
N LEU A 33 6.30 2.17 -9.65
CA LEU A 33 6.40 1.17 -8.58
C LEU A 33 5.43 0.02 -8.79
N ARG A 34 4.20 0.30 -9.21
CA ARG A 34 3.22 -0.73 -9.58
C ARG A 34 3.68 -1.54 -10.79
N ALA A 35 4.08 -0.86 -11.86
CA ALA A 35 4.50 -1.49 -13.11
C ALA A 35 5.72 -2.39 -12.92
N THR A 36 6.62 -2.02 -12.01
CA THR A 36 7.80 -2.81 -11.65
C THR A 36 7.53 -3.88 -10.60
N GLY A 37 6.29 -4.02 -10.12
CA GLY A 37 5.91 -5.00 -9.09
C GLY A 37 6.41 -4.66 -7.68
N LYS A 38 6.95 -3.46 -7.46
CA LYS A 38 7.39 -2.98 -6.14
C LYS A 38 6.23 -2.59 -5.24
N LEU A 39 5.09 -2.23 -5.82
CA LEU A 39 3.81 -2.06 -5.12
C LEU A 39 2.77 -3.01 -5.73
N ILE A 40 2.12 -3.78 -4.88
CA ILE A 40 1.11 -4.77 -5.27
C ILE A 40 -0.30 -4.17 -5.13
N PRO A 41 -1.04 -3.97 -6.23
CA PRO A 41 -2.40 -3.47 -6.16
C PRO A 41 -3.38 -4.57 -5.69
N VAL A 42 -4.49 -4.14 -5.11
CA VAL A 42 -5.63 -5.00 -4.74
C VAL A 42 -6.78 -4.75 -5.71
N GLY A 43 -7.36 -5.82 -6.25
CA GLY A 43 -8.58 -5.80 -7.06
C GLY A 43 -8.39 -6.19 -8.53
N ASP A 44 -9.49 -6.08 -9.27
CA ASP A 44 -9.77 -6.63 -10.59
C ASP A 44 -9.46 -5.66 -11.74
N GLY A 45 -8.48 -4.78 -11.55
CA GLY A 45 -7.84 -3.98 -12.61
C GLY A 45 -8.58 -2.72 -13.06
N LYS A 46 -9.89 -2.59 -12.85
CA LYS A 46 -10.66 -1.37 -13.22
C LYS A 46 -10.32 -0.16 -12.36
N ARG A 47 -9.95 -0.37 -11.09
CA ARG A 47 -9.54 0.69 -10.16
C ARG A 47 -8.33 0.21 -9.38
N VAL A 48 -7.21 0.90 -9.55
CA VAL A 48 -5.99 0.61 -8.81
C VAL A 48 -6.19 1.04 -7.36
N LYS A 49 -6.10 0.09 -6.45
CA LYS A 49 -6.12 0.34 -5.01
C LYS A 49 -4.95 -0.35 -4.34
N PHE A 50 -4.52 0.18 -3.21
CA PHE A 50 -3.43 -0.38 -2.41
C PHE A 50 -3.89 -0.56 -0.98
N ALA A 51 -3.55 -1.68 -0.37
CA ALA A 51 -3.73 -1.83 1.07
C ALA A 51 -2.71 -0.93 1.79
N LYS A 52 -3.10 -0.31 2.91
CA LYS A 52 -2.15 0.47 3.74
C LYS A 52 -0.93 -0.37 4.14
N THR A 53 -1.14 -1.64 4.48
CA THR A 53 -0.09 -2.60 4.88
C THR A 53 0.95 -2.80 3.78
N GLU A 54 0.56 -2.73 2.52
CA GLU A 54 1.46 -2.82 1.38
C GLU A 54 2.31 -1.56 1.23
N LEU A 55 1.73 -0.37 1.45
CA LEU A 55 2.48 0.88 1.45
C LEU A 55 3.47 0.93 2.63
N ASP A 56 3.04 0.48 3.81
CA ASP A 56 3.90 0.36 5.00
C ASP A 56 5.07 -0.60 4.74
N ARG A 57 4.82 -1.75 4.09
CA ARG A 57 5.87 -2.69 3.66
C ARG A 57 6.90 -2.02 2.78
N TYR A 58 6.47 -1.24 1.79
CA TYR A 58 7.37 -0.52 0.89
C TYR A 58 8.22 0.52 1.63
N VAL A 59 7.62 1.30 2.53
CA VAL A 59 8.35 2.27 3.38
C VAL A 59 9.39 1.56 4.26
N GLY A 60 9.05 0.41 4.84
CA GLY A 60 9.98 -0.40 5.62
C GLY A 60 11.22 -0.82 4.83
N GLN A 61 11.05 -1.20 3.56
CA GLN A 61 12.16 -1.60 2.68
C GLN A 61 13.10 -0.43 2.33
N LEU A 62 12.59 0.81 2.27
CA LEU A 62 13.43 1.99 2.03
C LEU A 62 14.33 2.31 3.22
N ALA A 63 13.79 2.21 4.44
CA ALA A 63 14.53 2.50 5.66
C ALA A 63 15.69 1.52 5.92
N GLU A 64 15.61 0.30 5.41
CA GLU A 64 16.68 -0.70 5.53
C GLU A 64 17.82 -0.44 4.54
N ARG A 65 17.53 0.14 3.37
CA ARG A 65 18.56 0.51 2.37
C ARG A 65 19.38 1.74 2.76
N SER A 66 18.86 2.64 3.59
CA SER A 66 19.56 3.87 3.99
C SER A 66 20.51 3.70 5.20
N ARG A 67 20.55 2.52 5.81
CA ARG A 67 21.41 2.21 6.97
C ARG A 67 22.66 1.41 6.64
N THR A 68 22.96 1.19 5.36
CA THR A 68 24.20 0.58 4.88
C THR A 68 25.05 1.65 4.22
#